data_AF-A0A2H3J2P3-F1
#
_entry.id   AF-A0A2H3J2P3-F1
#
_cell.length_a   1.000
_cell.length_b   1.000
_cell.length_c   1.000
_cell.angle_alpha   90.00
_cell.angle_beta   90.00
_cell.angle_gamma   90.00
#
_symmetry.space_group_name_H-M   'P 1'
#
loop_
_entity.id
_entity.type
_entity.pdbx_description
1 polymer ?
#
loop_
_entity_poly.entity_id
_entity_poly.type
_entity_poly.pdbx_seq_one_letter_code
_entity_poly.pdbx_strand_id
1 'polypeptide(L)'
;MATKPSTTTTTLISNLTFEKKNTHLLHIPSKASSDGNNNANKKTYRIEKRPIPRAPIASPYAGSHVPKTVYISSKTPFMSAVKRVQKLLRLAERRAMAPLMGGKGKRRQTNHHAGRTGGDILEKCQQRLREEKVLVKATGRAIEKAVSVGRWFEEGKGGGGEEFEVVVRTGSVCVVDDIVEEDASTHDEENEEEGEGGGSIDPDITMSMTTTTTANSSTSTQQDKEPEKEGKEGKEESKNQRRRRRKRERIREQRLKAFVDEDGETPESRTRWVNMVEIAINMK
;
A
#
# COMPACT_ATOMS: atom_id res chain seq x y z
N MET A 1 10.56 42.55 -12.14
CA MET A 1 11.10 41.59 -11.13
C MET A 1 11.17 40.23 -11.79
N ALA A 2 12.27 39.49 -11.65
CA ALA A 2 12.40 38.16 -12.25
C ALA A 2 11.79 37.09 -11.32
N THR A 3 10.77 36.38 -11.79
CA THR A 3 10.25 35.19 -11.12
C THR A 3 11.24 34.04 -11.27
N LYS A 4 11.71 33.48 -10.15
CA LYS A 4 12.57 32.29 -10.17
C LYS A 4 11.77 31.10 -10.72
N PRO A 5 12.33 30.27 -11.62
CA PRO A 5 11.66 29.05 -12.07
C PRO A 5 11.47 28.09 -10.88
N SER A 6 10.29 27.48 -10.78
CA SER A 6 10.02 26.43 -9.80
C SER A 6 10.86 25.20 -10.14
N THR A 7 11.80 24.83 -9.27
CA THR A 7 12.65 23.65 -9.47
C THR A 7 11.84 22.36 -9.34
N THR A 8 11.43 21.79 -10.48
CA THR A 8 10.72 20.51 -10.57
C THR A 8 11.55 19.39 -9.93
N THR A 9 11.26 19.09 -8.67
CA THR A 9 12.05 18.16 -7.87
C THR A 9 11.48 16.76 -8.01
N THR A 10 11.97 16.05 -9.03
CA THR A 10 11.58 14.66 -9.37
C THR A 10 11.63 13.76 -8.14
N THR A 11 10.48 13.58 -7.49
CA THR A 11 10.42 12.95 -6.17
C THR A 11 10.35 11.43 -6.32
N LEU A 12 11.53 10.81 -6.41
CA LEU A 12 11.67 9.36 -6.39
C LEU A 12 11.14 8.79 -5.07
N ILE A 13 10.56 7.59 -5.12
CA ILE A 13 9.97 6.92 -3.94
C ILE A 13 11.03 6.69 -2.84
N SER A 14 12.29 6.49 -3.21
CA SER A 14 13.46 6.42 -2.32
C SER A 14 13.67 7.67 -1.46
N ASN A 15 13.16 8.82 -1.90
CA ASN A 15 13.40 10.12 -1.28
C ASN A 15 12.24 10.51 -0.33
N LEU A 16 11.18 9.69 -0.24
CA LEU A 16 10.05 9.91 0.65
C LEU A 16 10.41 9.47 2.08
N THR A 17 10.69 10.45 2.94
CA THR A 17 10.93 10.21 4.37
C THR A 17 9.62 9.93 5.11
N PHE A 18 9.64 8.88 5.93
CA PHE A 18 8.53 8.49 6.80
C PHE A 18 9.02 8.30 8.24
N GLU A 19 8.26 8.83 9.19
CA GLU A 19 8.54 8.71 10.62
C GLU A 19 8.24 7.29 11.13
N LYS A 20 9.18 6.67 11.84
CA LYS A 20 9.09 5.24 12.25
C LYS A 20 8.25 5.04 13.52
N LYS A 21 6.94 5.32 13.46
CA LYS A 21 6.04 5.30 14.63
C LYS A 21 5.75 3.93 15.25
N ASN A 22 6.12 2.83 14.59
CA ASN A 22 5.85 1.46 15.03
C ASN A 22 6.98 0.84 15.88
N THR A 23 7.72 1.65 16.65
CA THR A 23 8.81 1.16 17.53
C THR A 23 8.33 0.51 18.82
N HIS A 24 7.17 0.92 19.33
CA HIS A 24 6.64 0.50 20.65
C HIS A 24 5.38 -0.38 20.55
N LEU A 25 5.16 -1.05 19.41
CA LEU A 25 4.00 -1.93 19.26
C LEU A 25 4.13 -3.18 20.14
N LEU A 26 3.04 -3.55 20.82
CA LEU A 26 2.94 -4.80 21.57
C LEU A 26 3.24 -6.00 20.66
N HIS A 27 4.18 -6.85 21.10
CA HIS A 27 4.59 -8.01 20.34
C HIS A 27 3.71 -9.21 20.68
N ILE A 28 2.64 -9.39 19.90
CA ILE A 28 1.73 -10.53 20.00
C ILE A 28 2.54 -11.87 19.97
N PRO A 29 2.31 -12.79 20.91
CA PRO A 29 2.94 -14.11 20.92
C PRO A 29 2.39 -14.99 19.79
N SER A 30 3.24 -15.33 18.80
CA SER A 30 2.82 -16.15 17.64
C SER A 30 2.77 -17.66 17.89
N LYS A 31 3.19 -18.11 19.08
CA LYS A 31 3.02 -19.47 19.61
C LYS A 31 2.96 -19.36 21.14
N ALA A 32 2.04 -20.09 21.78
CA ALA A 32 2.02 -20.26 23.23
C ALA A 32 3.38 -20.75 23.77
N SER A 33 3.62 -20.59 25.07
CA SER A 33 4.73 -21.28 25.70
C SER A 33 4.52 -22.79 25.63
N SER A 34 5.55 -23.52 25.19
CA SER A 34 5.58 -24.98 25.22
C SER A 34 6.09 -25.44 26.57
N ASP A 35 5.43 -24.99 27.64
CA ASP A 35 5.68 -25.49 28.98
C ASP A 35 5.18 -26.93 29.03
N GLY A 36 6.08 -27.87 29.31
CA GLY A 36 5.93 -29.29 28.97
C GLY A 36 5.00 -30.08 29.88
N ASN A 37 3.78 -29.60 30.10
CA ASN A 37 2.74 -30.28 30.86
C ASN A 37 1.45 -30.39 30.04
N ASN A 38 0.64 -31.41 30.29
CA ASN A 38 -0.30 -31.90 29.28
C ASN A 38 -1.63 -31.10 29.18
N ASN A 39 -1.90 -30.64 27.95
CA ASN A 39 -3.22 -30.49 27.32
C ASN A 39 -4.07 -29.21 27.61
N ALA A 40 -5.10 -29.05 26.77
CA ALA A 40 -6.33 -28.26 26.91
C ALA A 40 -6.35 -26.73 26.74
N ASN A 41 -5.26 -25.96 26.88
CA ASN A 41 -5.36 -24.48 26.80
C ASN A 41 -4.19 -23.76 26.10
N LYS A 42 -3.88 -24.21 24.88
CA LYS A 42 -2.83 -23.62 24.02
C LYS A 42 -3.42 -22.45 23.20
N LYS A 43 -3.65 -21.30 23.85
CA LYS A 43 -4.10 -20.09 23.16
C LYS A 43 -3.09 -19.58 22.12
N THR A 44 -3.58 -19.27 20.93
CA THR A 44 -2.88 -18.54 19.87
C THR A 44 -3.57 -17.21 19.61
N TYR A 45 -2.88 -16.21 19.05
CA TYR A 45 -3.41 -14.86 18.90
C TYR A 45 -3.30 -14.35 17.47
N ARG A 46 -4.45 -14.18 16.79
CA ARG A 46 -4.54 -13.61 15.44
C ARG A 46 -4.76 -12.11 15.48
N ILE A 47 -4.32 -11.44 14.41
CA ILE A 47 -4.53 -10.00 14.18
C ILE A 47 -5.62 -9.85 13.13
N GLU A 48 -6.77 -9.34 13.51
CA GLU A 48 -7.83 -8.97 12.56
C GLU A 48 -7.77 -7.47 12.27
N LYS A 49 -7.75 -7.11 10.98
CA LYS A 49 -7.38 -5.76 10.56
C LYS A 49 -8.62 -4.95 10.23
N ARG A 50 -9.05 -4.07 11.15
CA ARG A 50 -10.17 -3.16 10.89
C ARG A 50 -9.91 -2.30 9.63
N PRO A 51 -10.96 -1.91 8.89
CA PRO A 51 -10.84 -0.97 7.78
C PRO A 51 -10.16 0.34 8.20
N ILE A 52 -9.21 0.83 7.40
CA ILE A 52 -8.52 2.10 7.66
C ILE A 52 -9.55 3.25 7.60
N PRO A 53 -9.69 4.10 8.63
CA PRO A 53 -10.64 5.20 8.64
C PRO A 53 -10.34 6.22 7.52
N ARG A 54 -11.40 6.73 6.90
CA ARG A 54 -11.33 7.63 5.73
C ARG A 54 -12.37 8.74 5.85
N ALA A 55 -12.02 9.92 5.36
CA ALA A 55 -12.98 11.02 5.23
C ALA A 55 -14.03 10.68 4.14
N PRO A 56 -15.28 11.14 4.29
CA PRO A 56 -16.29 10.96 3.25
C PRO A 56 -15.84 11.60 1.93
N ILE A 57 -16.13 10.93 0.81
CA ILE A 57 -15.77 11.42 -0.51
C ILE A 57 -16.72 12.58 -0.86
N ALA A 58 -16.15 13.78 -1.02
CA ALA A 58 -16.89 14.96 -1.42
C ALA A 58 -17.58 14.77 -2.79
N SER A 59 -18.78 15.35 -2.94
CA SER A 59 -19.50 15.38 -4.22
C SER A 59 -18.61 15.96 -5.33
N PRO A 60 -18.55 15.35 -6.54
CA PRO A 60 -17.83 15.91 -7.68
C PRO A 60 -18.30 17.33 -8.06
N TYR A 61 -19.52 17.68 -7.67
CA TYR A 61 -20.13 18.99 -7.93
C TYR A 61 -19.86 20.04 -6.85
N ALA A 62 -19.30 19.67 -5.69
CA ALA A 62 -18.96 20.61 -4.62
C ALA A 62 -17.96 21.71 -5.06
N GLY A 63 -18.13 22.95 -4.59
CA GLY A 63 -17.30 24.11 -4.97
C GLY A 63 -15.83 24.00 -4.55
N SER A 64 -15.00 24.95 -4.99
CA SER A 64 -13.52 24.93 -4.84
C SER A 64 -13.05 24.70 -3.40
N HIS A 65 -13.72 25.31 -2.42
CA HIS A 65 -13.46 25.18 -0.98
C HIS A 65 -13.49 23.72 -0.45
N VAL A 66 -14.18 22.79 -1.12
CA VAL A 66 -14.24 21.38 -0.69
C VAL A 66 -13.20 20.56 -1.45
N PRO A 67 -12.21 19.94 -0.78
CA PRO A 67 -11.14 19.17 -1.44
C PRO A 67 -11.65 17.84 -1.99
N LYS A 68 -11.38 17.57 -3.27
CA LYS A 68 -11.83 16.33 -3.94
C LYS A 68 -10.84 15.21 -3.68
N THR A 69 -11.19 14.29 -2.77
CA THR A 69 -10.27 13.22 -2.36
C THR A 69 -10.49 11.93 -3.15
N VAL A 70 -9.45 11.45 -3.83
CA VAL A 70 -9.41 10.16 -4.55
C VAL A 70 -8.57 9.18 -3.75
N TYR A 71 -9.21 8.18 -3.15
CA TYR A 71 -8.50 7.08 -2.51
C TYR A 71 -8.03 6.04 -3.54
N ILE A 72 -6.79 5.57 -3.39
CA ILE A 72 -6.18 4.49 -4.18
C ILE A 72 -5.95 3.25 -3.29
N SER A 73 -6.26 2.07 -3.83
CA SER A 73 -5.90 0.76 -3.25
C SER A 73 -4.84 0.07 -4.11
N SER A 74 -4.15 -0.93 -3.55
CA SER A 74 -3.23 -1.79 -4.31
C SER A 74 -3.90 -2.44 -5.52
N LYS A 75 -5.14 -2.95 -5.35
CA LYS A 75 -5.96 -3.54 -6.42
C LYS A 75 -6.51 -2.53 -7.45
N THR A 76 -6.39 -1.21 -7.23
CA THR A 76 -6.86 -0.21 -8.21
C THR A 76 -6.02 -0.26 -9.50
N PRO A 77 -6.60 -0.38 -10.71
CA PRO A 77 -5.85 -0.28 -11.95
C PRO A 77 -5.25 1.12 -12.15
N PHE A 78 -3.99 1.21 -12.60
CA PHE A 78 -3.26 2.48 -12.70
C PHE A 78 -4.03 3.55 -13.51
N MET A 79 -4.43 3.22 -14.73
CA MET A 79 -5.14 4.16 -15.61
C MET A 79 -6.59 4.47 -15.13
N SER A 80 -7.16 3.65 -14.25
CA SER A 80 -8.42 3.97 -13.56
C SER A 80 -8.22 5.06 -12.51
N ALA A 81 -7.09 5.03 -11.78
CA ALA A 81 -6.74 6.14 -10.88
C ALA A 81 -6.53 7.45 -11.65
N VAL A 82 -5.73 7.43 -12.72
CA VAL A 82 -5.49 8.59 -13.60
C VAL A 82 -6.81 9.18 -14.13
N LYS A 83 -7.66 8.37 -14.79
CA LYS A 83 -8.94 8.84 -15.36
C LYS A 83 -9.90 9.40 -14.31
N ARG A 84 -9.89 8.90 -13.07
CA ARG A 84 -10.68 9.48 -11.96
C ARG A 84 -10.19 10.88 -11.56
N VAL A 85 -8.88 11.10 -11.50
CA VAL A 85 -8.31 12.43 -11.21
C VAL A 85 -8.57 13.39 -12.38
N GLN A 86 -8.32 12.98 -13.63
CA GLN A 86 -8.62 13.80 -14.83
C GLN A 86 -10.10 14.24 -14.87
N LYS A 87 -11.04 13.35 -14.53
CA LYS A 87 -12.47 13.68 -14.50
C LYS A 87 -12.82 14.77 -13.48
N LEU A 88 -12.09 14.82 -12.36
CA LEU A 88 -12.27 15.84 -11.31
C LEU A 88 -11.62 17.17 -11.69
N LEU A 89 -10.43 17.13 -12.30
CA LEU A 89 -9.75 18.34 -12.81
C LEU A 89 -10.59 19.02 -13.91
N ARG A 90 -11.15 18.26 -14.88
CA ARG A 90 -12.11 18.76 -15.89
C ARG A 90 -13.47 19.22 -15.32
N LEU A 91 -13.77 18.91 -14.05
CA LEU A 91 -14.93 19.47 -13.34
C LEU A 91 -14.56 20.79 -12.65
N ALA A 92 -13.37 20.89 -12.07
CA ALA A 92 -12.80 22.13 -11.54
C ALA A 92 -12.64 23.19 -12.65
N GLU A 93 -11.97 22.84 -13.76
CA GLU A 93 -11.81 23.66 -14.97
C GLU A 93 -13.13 24.26 -15.45
N ARG A 94 -14.13 23.41 -15.71
CA ARG A 94 -15.46 23.84 -16.18
C ARG A 94 -16.22 24.68 -15.14
N ARG A 95 -16.01 24.47 -13.84
CA ARG A 95 -16.58 25.34 -12.78
C ARG A 95 -15.88 26.69 -12.71
N ALA A 96 -14.55 26.69 -12.85
CA ALA A 96 -13.72 27.89 -12.87
C ALA A 96 -14.06 28.78 -14.08
N MET A 97 -14.19 28.19 -15.27
CA MET A 97 -14.47 28.88 -16.54
C MET A 97 -15.97 29.16 -16.80
N ALA A 98 -16.88 28.69 -15.93
CA ALA A 98 -18.31 28.95 -16.04
C ALA A 98 -18.71 30.45 -16.19
N PRO A 99 -18.02 31.44 -15.58
CA PRO A 99 -18.30 32.85 -15.81
C PRO A 99 -17.96 33.33 -17.23
N LEU A 100 -16.96 32.74 -17.88
CA LEU A 100 -16.55 33.06 -19.25
C LEU A 100 -17.40 32.32 -20.29
N MET A 101 -17.79 31.08 -20.01
CA MET A 101 -18.57 30.23 -20.93
C MET A 101 -20.05 30.65 -21.12
N GLY A 102 -20.47 31.80 -20.56
CA GLY A 102 -21.70 32.50 -20.94
C GLY A 102 -22.97 31.64 -20.91
N GLY A 103 -23.35 31.16 -19.73
CA GLY A 103 -24.48 30.21 -19.56
C GLY A 103 -25.75 30.62 -20.30
N LYS A 104 -26.10 29.87 -21.36
CA LYS A 104 -27.15 30.14 -22.36
C LYS A 104 -28.59 30.33 -21.83
N GLY A 105 -28.82 30.33 -20.52
CA GLY A 105 -30.15 30.25 -19.91
C GLY A 105 -30.71 31.53 -19.27
N LYS A 106 -29.92 32.58 -19.00
CA LYS A 106 -30.42 33.78 -18.29
C LYS A 106 -29.95 35.12 -18.87
N ARG A 107 -30.59 35.53 -19.97
CA ARG A 107 -30.80 36.95 -20.29
C ARG A 107 -31.88 37.51 -19.36
N ARG A 108 -31.51 38.30 -18.34
CA ARG A 108 -32.17 39.54 -17.87
C ARG A 108 -31.64 40.00 -16.52
N GLN A 109 -31.39 41.32 -16.43
CA GLN A 109 -31.17 42.14 -15.22
C GLN A 109 -30.02 41.66 -14.28
N THR A 110 -29.01 42.47 -13.98
CA THR A 110 -28.99 43.95 -13.87
C THR A 110 -27.80 44.60 -14.61
N ASN A 111 -28.01 45.82 -15.10
CA ASN A 111 -26.89 46.75 -15.34
C ASN A 111 -26.27 47.10 -13.97
N HIS A 112 -24.93 47.22 -13.89
CA HIS A 112 -24.16 48.11 -12.96
C HIS A 112 -22.65 47.79 -12.88
N HIS A 113 -22.12 46.81 -13.62
CA HIS A 113 -20.67 46.53 -13.70
C HIS A 113 -20.09 46.68 -15.11
N ALA A 114 -20.45 47.77 -15.79
CA ALA A 114 -19.62 48.32 -16.86
C ALA A 114 -18.32 48.84 -16.23
N GLY A 115 -17.22 48.11 -16.41
CA GLY A 115 -15.94 48.42 -15.77
C GLY A 115 -15.08 47.19 -15.43
N ARG A 116 -15.64 45.97 -15.37
CA ARG A 116 -14.80 44.76 -15.36
C ARG A 116 -14.31 44.44 -16.77
N THR A 117 -13.04 44.70 -17.00
CA THR A 117 -12.29 44.20 -18.16
C THR A 117 -12.37 42.68 -18.23
N GLY A 118 -12.25 42.11 -19.43
CA GLY A 118 -12.23 40.64 -19.61
C GLY A 118 -11.10 39.95 -18.83
N GLY A 119 -9.99 40.68 -18.64
CA GLY A 119 -8.86 40.26 -17.79
C GLY A 119 -9.27 39.95 -16.35
N ASP A 120 -10.02 40.85 -15.68
CA ASP A 120 -10.50 40.66 -14.30
C ASP A 120 -11.26 39.33 -14.10
N ILE A 121 -11.99 38.92 -15.14
CA ILE A 121 -12.82 37.71 -15.11
C ILE A 121 -11.93 36.50 -15.36
N LEU A 122 -11.04 36.57 -16.36
CA LEU A 122 -10.07 35.51 -16.67
C LEU A 122 -9.13 35.21 -15.49
N GLU A 123 -8.56 36.24 -14.86
CA GLU A 123 -7.72 36.14 -13.66
C GLU A 123 -8.47 35.46 -12.52
N LYS A 124 -9.74 35.82 -12.27
CA LYS A 124 -10.57 35.20 -11.23
C LYS A 124 -10.99 33.77 -11.57
N CYS A 125 -11.07 33.42 -12.86
CA CYS A 125 -11.23 32.04 -13.29
C CYS A 125 -9.94 31.23 -13.06
N GLN A 126 -8.76 31.76 -13.40
CA GLN A 126 -7.45 31.13 -13.15
C GLN A 126 -7.17 30.94 -11.66
N GLN A 127 -7.46 31.95 -10.83
CA GLN A 127 -7.33 31.89 -9.37
C GLN A 127 -8.16 30.74 -8.77
N ARG A 128 -9.44 30.62 -9.16
CA ARG A 128 -10.32 29.52 -8.75
C ARG A 128 -9.84 28.14 -9.23
N LEU A 129 -9.18 28.09 -10.38
CA LEU A 129 -8.65 26.87 -10.97
C LEU A 129 -7.43 26.35 -10.18
N ARG A 130 -6.57 27.25 -9.72
CA ARG A 130 -5.43 26.95 -8.83
C ARG A 130 -5.87 26.54 -7.42
N GLU A 131 -6.96 27.13 -6.92
CA GLU A 131 -7.54 26.79 -5.60
C GLU A 131 -8.11 25.35 -5.53
N GLU A 132 -8.74 24.87 -6.61
CA GLU A 132 -9.48 23.60 -6.60
C GLU A 132 -8.59 22.36 -6.85
N LYS A 133 -7.78 22.03 -5.84
CA LYS A 133 -6.94 20.82 -5.82
C LYS A 133 -7.70 19.50 -5.65
N VAL A 134 -7.24 18.47 -6.37
CA VAL A 134 -7.63 17.06 -6.20
C VAL A 134 -6.58 16.38 -5.31
N LEU A 135 -7.01 15.74 -4.22
CA LEU A 135 -6.13 15.05 -3.27
C LEU A 135 -6.13 13.54 -3.51
N VAL A 136 -5.04 12.98 -4.00
CA VAL A 136 -4.87 11.53 -4.13
C VAL A 136 -4.29 10.98 -2.83
N LYS A 137 -5.02 10.08 -2.14
CA LYS A 137 -4.58 9.50 -0.86
C LYS A 137 -4.37 8.00 -0.96
N ALA A 138 -3.20 7.52 -0.51
CA ALA A 138 -2.80 6.12 -0.55
C ALA A 138 -1.99 5.69 0.69
N THR A 139 -2.03 4.40 1.01
CA THR A 139 -1.41 3.82 2.21
C THR A 139 -0.69 2.50 1.91
N GLY A 140 0.45 2.25 2.55
CA GLY A 140 1.23 1.01 2.39
C GLY A 140 1.57 0.70 0.92
N ARG A 141 1.32 -0.55 0.46
CA ARG A 141 1.57 -0.99 -0.93
C ARG A 141 0.85 -0.15 -2.02
N ALA A 142 -0.10 0.72 -1.67
CA ALA A 142 -0.72 1.63 -2.63
C ALA A 142 0.08 2.93 -2.89
N ILE A 143 1.09 3.24 -2.07
CA ILE A 143 1.86 4.50 -2.16
C ILE A 143 2.62 4.60 -3.49
N GLU A 144 3.36 3.56 -3.87
CA GLU A 144 4.08 3.48 -5.14
C GLU A 144 3.18 3.84 -6.33
N LYS A 145 2.02 3.18 -6.42
CA LYS A 145 1.02 3.42 -7.48
C LYS A 145 0.48 4.86 -7.46
N ALA A 146 0.34 5.48 -6.29
CA ALA A 146 -0.07 6.89 -6.19
C ALA A 146 1.03 7.84 -6.66
N VAL A 147 2.30 7.60 -6.28
CA VAL A 147 3.45 8.39 -6.74
C VAL A 147 3.58 8.29 -8.26
N SER A 148 3.41 7.10 -8.84
CA SER A 148 3.36 6.92 -10.30
C SER A 148 2.20 7.67 -10.96
N VAL A 149 1.06 7.86 -10.29
CA VAL A 149 -0.04 8.69 -10.80
C VAL A 149 0.34 10.17 -10.76
N GLY A 150 0.92 10.67 -9.66
CA GLY A 150 1.42 12.05 -9.58
C GLY A 150 2.46 12.34 -10.67
N ARG A 151 3.46 11.47 -10.80
CA ARG A 151 4.49 11.52 -11.85
C ARG A 151 3.91 11.48 -13.26
N TRP A 152 2.80 10.79 -13.50
CA TRP A 152 2.16 10.76 -14.83
C TRP A 152 1.55 12.12 -15.23
N PHE A 153 1.03 12.89 -14.27
CA PHE A 153 0.60 14.28 -14.52
C PHE A 153 1.80 15.22 -14.70
N GLU A 154 2.85 15.07 -13.89
CA GLU A 154 4.11 15.82 -13.98
C GLU A 154 4.87 15.59 -15.30
N GLU A 155 4.95 14.34 -15.78
CA GLU A 155 5.60 13.99 -17.06
C GLU A 155 4.73 14.26 -18.30
N GLY A 156 3.49 14.73 -18.14
CA GLY A 156 2.63 15.09 -19.25
C GLY A 156 2.19 13.97 -20.19
N LYS A 157 2.34 12.70 -19.79
CA LYS A 157 2.10 11.49 -20.63
C LYS A 157 0.63 11.25 -21.04
N GLY A 158 -0.21 12.28 -20.92
CA GLY A 158 -1.57 12.37 -21.46
C GLY A 158 -1.87 13.66 -22.22
N GLY A 159 -0.86 14.44 -22.60
CA GLY A 159 -0.98 15.63 -23.46
C GLY A 159 -0.94 17.00 -22.77
N GLY A 160 -0.58 17.09 -21.48
CA GLY A 160 -0.70 18.33 -20.69
C GLY A 160 0.35 18.51 -19.59
N GLY A 161 1.63 18.22 -19.86
CA GLY A 161 2.67 18.20 -18.81
C GLY A 161 2.96 19.53 -18.14
N GLU A 162 2.76 20.64 -18.84
CA GLU A 162 2.96 21.98 -18.29
C GLU A 162 1.70 22.50 -17.57
N GLU A 163 0.54 21.84 -17.73
CA GLU A 163 -0.76 22.27 -17.19
C GLU A 163 -0.95 21.98 -15.69
N PHE A 164 -0.19 21.04 -15.12
CA PHE A 164 -0.41 20.56 -13.75
C PHE A 164 0.73 20.89 -12.79
N GLU A 165 0.36 21.21 -11.55
CA GLU A 165 1.24 21.23 -10.38
C GLU A 165 0.93 20.00 -9.51
N VAL A 166 1.97 19.41 -8.94
CA VAL A 166 1.89 18.17 -8.15
C VAL A 166 2.68 18.35 -6.86
N VAL A 167 2.00 18.31 -5.71
CA VAL A 167 2.62 18.48 -4.38
C VAL A 167 2.44 17.22 -3.55
N VAL A 168 3.54 16.53 -3.27
CA VAL A 168 3.56 15.29 -2.48
C VAL A 168 3.76 15.61 -0.98
N ARG A 169 2.97 14.95 -0.12
CA ARG A 169 3.04 15.07 1.34
C ARG A 169 3.06 13.67 1.96
N THR A 170 4.09 13.35 2.75
CA THR A 170 4.12 12.12 3.55
C THR A 170 3.38 12.31 4.87
N GLY A 171 2.94 11.20 5.47
CA GLY A 171 2.24 11.21 6.75
C GLY A 171 1.99 9.81 7.30
N SER A 172 1.20 9.72 8.36
CA SER A 172 0.84 8.46 9.00
C SER A 172 -0.58 8.52 9.54
N VAL A 173 -1.31 7.40 9.48
CA VAL A 173 -2.64 7.24 10.09
C VAL A 173 -2.58 6.15 11.14
N CYS A 174 -3.12 6.41 12.32
CA CYS A 174 -3.34 5.40 13.35
C CYS A 174 -4.52 4.51 12.95
N VAL A 175 -4.36 3.20 13.09
CA VAL A 175 -5.36 2.18 12.77
C VAL A 175 -5.42 1.21 13.95
N VAL A 176 -6.63 0.91 14.41
CA VAL A 176 -6.88 -0.16 15.38
C VAL A 176 -6.94 -1.49 14.61
N ASP A 177 -6.17 -2.49 15.03
CA ASP A 177 -6.42 -3.90 14.71
C ASP A 177 -7.06 -4.55 15.94
N ASP A 178 -7.91 -5.54 15.72
CA ASP A 178 -8.40 -6.46 16.74
C ASP A 178 -7.40 -7.58 16.98
N ILE A 179 -7.44 -8.13 18.19
CA ILE A 179 -6.68 -9.30 18.62
C ILE A 179 -7.71 -10.37 18.97
N VAL A 180 -7.67 -11.48 18.23
CA VAL A 180 -8.59 -12.61 18.41
C VAL A 180 -7.82 -13.78 18.98
N GLU A 181 -8.34 -14.37 20.05
CA GLU A 181 -7.83 -15.62 20.60
C GLU A 181 -8.31 -16.78 19.70
N GLU A 182 -7.37 -17.60 19.25
CA GLU A 182 -7.61 -18.82 18.48
C GLU A 182 -7.18 -20.02 19.33
N ASP A 183 -8.11 -20.92 19.62
CA ASP A 183 -7.79 -22.22 20.20
C ASP A 183 -7.05 -23.08 19.17
N ALA A 184 -5.88 -23.62 19.57
CA ALA A 184 -4.99 -24.35 18.68
C ALA A 184 -5.47 -25.78 18.29
N SER A 185 -6.78 -26.02 18.30
CA SER A 185 -7.47 -27.22 17.84
C SER A 185 -7.99 -27.12 16.40
N THR A 186 -8.07 -25.91 15.84
CA THR A 186 -9.00 -25.60 14.74
C THR A 186 -8.28 -25.15 13.46
N HIS A 187 -7.02 -25.59 13.24
CA HIS A 187 -6.21 -25.05 12.14
C HIS A 187 -5.14 -25.99 11.55
N ASP A 188 -5.33 -27.31 11.65
CA ASP A 188 -4.46 -28.32 11.00
C ASP A 188 -5.09 -28.97 9.74
N GLU A 189 -6.33 -28.62 9.33
CA GLU A 189 -7.06 -29.30 8.23
C GLU A 189 -7.33 -28.45 6.95
N GLU A 190 -7.21 -27.12 6.98
CA GLU A 190 -7.62 -26.24 5.85
C GLU A 190 -6.45 -25.65 5.01
N ASN A 191 -5.37 -26.41 4.75
CA ASN A 191 -4.17 -25.83 4.11
C ASN A 191 -3.42 -26.75 3.12
N GLU A 192 -4.13 -27.62 2.39
CA GLU A 192 -3.57 -28.45 1.31
C GLU A 192 -4.29 -28.29 -0.06
N GLU A 193 -5.11 -27.25 -0.29
CA GLU A 193 -5.86 -27.08 -1.55
C GLU A 193 -5.77 -25.67 -2.21
N GLU A 194 -4.56 -25.11 -2.36
CA GLU A 194 -4.27 -24.14 -3.45
C GLU A 194 -2.96 -24.51 -4.17
N GLY A 195 -3.04 -25.49 -5.07
CA GLY A 195 -1.93 -25.95 -5.93
C GLY A 195 -2.37 -26.26 -7.36
N GLU A 196 -1.54 -25.89 -8.34
CA GLU A 196 -1.57 -26.34 -9.74
C GLU A 196 -2.83 -26.05 -10.60
N GLY A 197 -3.23 -24.78 -10.66
CA GLY A 197 -4.06 -24.27 -11.76
C GLY A 197 -3.23 -23.71 -12.93
N GLY A 198 -2.90 -24.52 -13.94
CA GLY A 198 -2.43 -24.00 -15.24
C GLY A 198 -1.37 -24.82 -16.00
N GLY A 199 -1.79 -25.89 -16.68
CA GLY A 199 -0.94 -26.68 -17.60
C GLY A 199 -1.76 -27.30 -18.74
N SER A 200 -1.99 -26.57 -19.82
CA SER A 200 -2.72 -27.05 -21.00
C SER A 200 -1.89 -28.02 -21.84
N ILE A 201 -2.45 -29.19 -22.14
CA ILE A 201 -1.85 -30.20 -23.03
C ILE A 201 -2.53 -30.13 -24.39
N ASP A 202 -1.77 -29.75 -25.42
CA ASP A 202 -2.09 -29.99 -26.83
C ASP A 202 -1.07 -31.02 -27.38
N PRO A 203 -1.51 -32.20 -27.88
CA PRO A 203 -0.60 -33.27 -28.29
C PRO A 203 -0.51 -33.47 -29.81
N ASP A 204 0.42 -32.80 -30.50
CA ASP A 204 0.88 -33.17 -31.86
C ASP A 204 2.28 -32.58 -32.18
N ILE A 205 2.80 -32.87 -33.38
CA ILE A 205 4.06 -32.40 -34.02
C ILE A 205 5.34 -33.18 -33.63
N THR A 206 5.37 -34.42 -34.15
CA THR A 206 6.43 -34.99 -35.04
C THR A 206 7.94 -34.98 -34.70
N MET A 207 8.64 -36.01 -35.22
CA MET A 207 10.07 -36.30 -34.97
C MET A 207 11.03 -35.72 -36.03
N SER A 208 12.20 -35.25 -35.59
CA SER A 208 13.50 -35.33 -36.28
C SER A 208 14.63 -34.93 -35.29
N MET A 209 15.81 -35.58 -35.17
CA MET A 209 16.89 -35.83 -36.14
C MET A 209 17.47 -34.50 -36.68
N THR A 210 18.76 -34.13 -36.52
CA THR A 210 20.01 -34.87 -36.22
C THR A 210 21.10 -33.97 -35.57
N THR A 211 22.17 -34.57 -34.98
CA THR A 211 23.58 -34.03 -34.87
C THR A 211 23.80 -32.70 -34.09
N THR A 212 24.90 -32.33 -33.39
CA THR A 212 26.33 -32.74 -33.21
C THR A 212 26.91 -31.87 -32.04
N THR A 213 27.99 -32.10 -31.26
CA THR A 213 29.06 -33.13 -31.08
C THR A 213 29.68 -32.98 -29.65
N THR A 214 30.79 -33.67 -29.34
CA THR A 214 31.86 -33.29 -28.36
C THR A 214 31.68 -33.58 -26.86
N ALA A 215 31.80 -34.87 -26.53
CA ALA A 215 32.92 -35.47 -25.77
C ALA A 215 33.34 -35.01 -24.32
N ASN A 216 33.62 -36.05 -23.52
CA ASN A 216 34.46 -36.13 -22.30
C ASN A 216 33.88 -35.54 -20.99
N SER A 217 34.14 -36.11 -19.81
CA SER A 217 35.00 -37.27 -19.45
C SER A 217 34.33 -38.25 -18.48
N SER A 218 34.89 -39.45 -18.38
CA SER A 218 34.37 -40.58 -17.58
C SER A 218 35.17 -40.84 -16.30
N THR A 219 34.47 -41.15 -15.19
CA THR A 219 35.01 -41.94 -14.07
C THR A 219 33.92 -42.87 -13.53
N SER A 220 34.30 -44.07 -13.08
CA SER A 220 33.45 -45.07 -12.42
C SER A 220 33.13 -44.66 -10.95
N THR A 221 32.33 -45.36 -10.13
CA THR A 221 31.94 -46.79 -10.08
C THR A 221 30.54 -46.94 -9.45
N GLN A 222 29.78 -47.98 -9.82
CA GLN A 222 28.53 -48.38 -9.13
C GLN A 222 28.81 -49.48 -8.09
N GLN A 223 28.16 -49.42 -6.92
CA GLN A 223 27.93 -50.59 -6.08
C GLN A 223 26.73 -50.45 -5.13
N ASP A 224 26.20 -51.61 -4.75
CA ASP A 224 24.84 -51.93 -4.32
C ASP A 224 24.27 -51.40 -2.98
N LYS A 225 22.95 -51.13 -3.02
CA LYS A 225 21.87 -51.50 -2.08
C LYS A 225 21.99 -51.46 -0.53
N GLU A 226 20.97 -50.78 0.03
CA GLU A 226 20.11 -51.19 1.17
C GLU A 226 20.63 -51.01 2.63
N PRO A 227 19.74 -50.97 3.65
CA PRO A 227 19.80 -49.86 4.62
C PRO A 227 20.08 -50.24 6.09
N GLU A 228 20.73 -49.31 6.82
CA GLU A 228 20.95 -49.44 8.27
C GLU A 228 20.27 -48.34 9.11
N LYS A 229 19.24 -48.78 9.84
CA LYS A 229 18.85 -48.46 11.24
C LYS A 229 19.20 -47.08 11.85
N GLU A 230 18.13 -46.38 12.22
CA GLU A 230 17.92 -45.60 13.46
C GLU A 230 19.12 -45.24 14.37
N GLY A 231 19.99 -44.33 13.92
CA GLY A 231 20.89 -43.59 14.80
C GLY A 231 20.22 -42.36 15.41
N LYS A 232 19.46 -42.47 16.51
CA LYS A 232 18.94 -41.32 17.28
C LYS A 232 20.03 -40.67 18.16
N GLU A 233 21.15 -40.29 17.53
CA GLU A 233 22.20 -39.51 18.20
C GLU A 233 21.69 -38.11 18.54
N GLY A 234 21.57 -37.83 19.84
CA GLY A 234 21.22 -36.52 20.36
C GLY A 234 22.35 -35.51 20.13
N LYS A 235 22.39 -34.89 18.94
CA LYS A 235 23.36 -33.85 18.56
C LYS A 235 23.57 -32.84 19.69
N GLU A 236 24.75 -32.86 20.30
CA GLU A 236 25.05 -32.04 21.47
C GLU A 236 24.90 -30.54 21.13
N GLU A 237 23.88 -29.88 21.70
CA GLU A 237 23.57 -28.49 21.39
C GLU A 237 24.70 -27.59 21.91
N SER A 238 25.49 -27.02 20.98
CA SER A 238 26.72 -26.29 21.34
C SER A 238 26.44 -25.19 22.37
N LYS A 239 27.44 -24.92 23.24
CA LYS A 239 27.31 -23.92 24.32
C LYS A 239 26.80 -22.55 23.81
N ASN A 240 27.11 -22.19 22.57
CA ASN A 240 26.59 -20.99 21.89
C ASN A 240 25.13 -21.12 21.41
N GLN A 241 24.70 -22.26 20.86
CA GLN A 241 23.30 -22.52 20.55
C GLN A 241 22.44 -22.51 21.82
N ARG A 242 22.83 -23.25 22.87
CA ARG A 242 22.14 -23.29 24.17
C ARG A 242 22.00 -21.90 24.82
N ARG A 243 23.04 -21.05 24.71
CA ARG A 243 22.99 -19.64 25.17
C ARG A 243 22.06 -18.77 24.30
N ARG A 244 22.05 -18.97 22.98
CA ARG A 244 21.13 -18.26 22.05
C ARG A 244 19.67 -18.68 22.28
N ARG A 245 19.41 -19.96 22.53
CA ARG A 245 18.09 -20.52 22.88
C ARG A 245 17.53 -19.86 24.13
N ARG A 246 18.23 -19.98 25.27
CA ARG A 246 17.86 -19.34 26.54
C ARG A 246 17.64 -17.82 26.45
N LYS A 247 18.39 -17.11 25.59
CA LYS A 247 18.16 -15.68 25.34
C LYS A 247 16.85 -15.42 24.57
N ARG A 248 16.51 -16.23 23.58
CA ARG A 248 15.22 -16.14 22.84
C ARG A 248 14.03 -16.50 23.73
N GLU A 249 14.20 -17.50 24.59
CA GLU A 249 13.26 -18.01 25.59
C GLU A 249 12.84 -16.88 26.55
N ARG A 250 13.82 -16.29 27.26
CA ARG A 250 13.60 -15.12 28.15
C ARG A 250 12.95 -13.93 27.43
N ILE A 251 13.32 -13.67 26.17
CA ILE A 251 12.70 -12.58 25.38
C ILE A 251 11.24 -12.91 25.02
N ARG A 252 10.88 -14.19 24.86
CA ARG A 252 9.48 -14.61 24.67
C ARG A 252 8.69 -14.48 25.98
N GLU A 253 9.22 -14.98 27.10
CA GLU A 253 8.62 -14.84 28.44
C GLU A 253 8.33 -13.37 28.78
N GLN A 254 9.33 -12.49 28.59
CA GLN A 254 9.18 -11.05 28.81
C GLN A 254 8.16 -10.38 27.89
N ARG A 255 7.91 -10.93 26.69
CA ARG A 255 6.88 -10.43 25.76
C ARG A 255 5.49 -10.96 26.09
N LEU A 256 5.38 -12.21 26.53
CA LEU A 256 4.14 -12.79 27.08
C LEU A 256 3.69 -11.99 28.31
N LYS A 257 4.58 -11.79 29.29
CA LYS A 257 4.27 -10.99 30.50
C LYS A 257 4.03 -9.49 30.23
N ALA A 258 4.44 -8.97 29.07
CA ALA A 258 4.15 -7.59 28.64
C ALA A 258 3.03 -7.52 27.58
N PHE A 259 2.25 -8.59 27.44
CA PHE A 259 1.10 -8.71 26.53
C PHE A 259 -0.18 -9.13 27.26
N VAL A 260 -0.06 -9.52 28.54
CA VAL A 260 -1.14 -9.96 29.41
C VAL A 260 -1.13 -9.03 30.62
N ASP A 261 -2.28 -8.51 31.00
CA ASP A 261 -2.42 -7.56 32.12
C ASP A 261 -2.42 -8.29 33.48
N GLU A 262 -2.48 -7.54 34.60
CA GLU A 262 -2.26 -8.11 35.95
C GLU A 262 -3.29 -9.20 36.33
N ASP A 263 -4.51 -9.13 35.80
CA ASP A 263 -5.60 -10.10 36.00
C ASP A 263 -5.50 -11.36 35.09
N GLY A 264 -4.53 -11.40 34.17
CA GLY A 264 -4.35 -12.54 33.24
C GLY A 264 -5.11 -12.44 31.91
N GLU A 265 -5.82 -11.33 31.67
CA GLU A 265 -6.55 -11.07 30.43
C GLU A 265 -5.64 -10.50 29.32
N THR A 266 -6.07 -10.62 28.06
CA THR A 266 -5.32 -10.14 26.89
C THR A 266 -6.02 -8.95 26.22
N PRO A 267 -5.29 -7.97 25.67
CA PRO A 267 -5.88 -6.75 25.14
C PRO A 267 -6.66 -7.04 23.86
N GLU A 268 -7.97 -6.80 23.86
CA GLU A 268 -8.90 -7.01 22.73
C GLU A 268 -8.43 -6.38 21.41
N SER A 269 -7.65 -5.30 21.48
CA SER A 269 -7.21 -4.54 20.33
C SER A 269 -5.85 -3.89 20.52
N ARG A 270 -5.23 -3.50 19.40
CA ARG A 270 -3.97 -2.75 19.38
C ARG A 270 -4.04 -1.61 18.37
N THR A 271 -3.26 -0.55 18.61
CA THR A 271 -3.02 0.47 17.58
C THR A 271 -1.78 0.12 16.75
N ARG A 272 -1.78 0.53 15.48
CA ARG A 272 -0.59 0.59 14.61
C ARG A 272 -0.63 1.83 13.72
N TRP A 273 0.53 2.37 13.41
CA TRP A 273 0.65 3.44 12.44
C TRP A 273 0.86 2.89 11.03
N VAL A 274 0.19 3.49 10.05
CA VAL A 274 0.30 3.15 8.64
C VAL A 274 0.78 4.36 7.87
N ASN A 275 1.90 4.21 7.16
CA ASN A 275 2.42 5.25 6.27
C ASN A 275 1.35 5.61 5.21
N MET A 276 1.13 6.91 5.05
CA MET A 276 0.21 7.50 4.09
C MET A 276 0.97 8.50 3.22
N VAL A 277 0.57 8.62 1.96
CA VAL A 277 0.93 9.75 1.10
C VAL A 277 -0.35 10.44 0.63
N GLU A 278 -0.34 11.77 0.70
CA GLU A 278 -1.30 12.67 0.07
C GLU A 278 -0.58 13.39 -1.07
N ILE A 279 -1.10 13.28 -2.29
CA ILE A 279 -0.60 14.01 -3.45
C ILE A 279 -1.69 14.98 -3.87
N ALA A 280 -1.45 16.28 -3.68
CA ALA A 280 -2.29 17.31 -4.25
C ALA A 280 -1.93 17.49 -5.73
N ILE A 281 -2.93 17.50 -6.60
CA ILE A 281 -2.82 17.78 -8.02
C ILE A 281 -3.77 18.94 -8.32
N ASN A 282 -3.23 20.03 -8.85
CA ASN A 282 -3.97 21.22 -9.28
C ASN A 282 -3.53 21.64 -10.67
N MET A 283 -4.32 22.48 -11.31
CA MET A 283 -3.95 23.10 -12.59
C MET A 283 -3.21 24.42 -12.33
N LYS A 284 -2.27 24.73 -13.21
CA LYS A 284 -1.48 25.98 -13.24
C LYS A 284 -2.23 27.11 -13.93
#